data_AF-A0A1M2VDJ4-F1
#
_entry.id   AF-A0A1M2VDJ4-F1
#
_cell.length_a   1.000
_cell.length_b   1.000
_cell.length_c   1.000
_cell.angle_alpha   90.00
_cell.angle_beta   90.00
_cell.angle_gamma   90.00
#
_symmetry.space_group_name_H-M   'P 1'
#
loop_
_entity.id
_entity.type
_entity.pdbx_description
1 polymer ?
#
loop_
_entity_poly.entity_id
_entity_poly.type
_entity_poly.pdbx_seq_one_letter_code
_entity_poly.pdbx_strand_id
1 'polypeptide(L)'
;MEEIVRLIVAELPEPETSLSSPLESPMSSAARHTLYALCQTSTRFFHPAARILWRTVKNAELLLHVLYADFPDGPLEMSPAEARLWRYRQERRSRCTKLVSEFNMASRSTKMNLLELTLDIPSIIHVPSSILRGFGNLRHVDVRMVITSPHLGNSIPLVSEHSVLDVIHVEKLELLWTEGSDAQALLEEITLENLRELAVTTAEDPSVQFLHELGFLAEKTSINLTVIDILSVQSRWVQISNTNFLSFLNPLLCRRHLRHVTIVLTGYRFTFLPDDLEAVAKAWPELRELSLSFELLRYDILPNLQDDIPRIVHTCPLLELLHIPGIAAYPGSGTLALPFCHTSRLRHMSSDVAILQRNLLDIAFALQDAFPELTQLGSPDSDEVHWNEVHALLWALKNGDYELILEHLLRYLRAGVYVELP
;
A
#
# COMPACT_ATOMS: atom_id res chain seq x y z
N MET A 1 -28.20 35.15 -10.13
CA MET A 1 -27.58 33.85 -9.75
C MET A 1 -26.25 33.64 -10.47
N GLU A 2 -26.19 33.69 -11.80
CA GLU A 2 -24.91 33.75 -12.54
C GLU A 2 -24.03 34.91 -12.09
N GLU A 3 -24.65 36.00 -11.66
CA GLU A 3 -23.98 37.19 -11.11
C GLU A 3 -23.30 36.95 -9.76
N ILE A 4 -23.87 36.12 -8.88
CA ILE A 4 -23.24 35.74 -7.59
C ILE A 4 -22.03 34.84 -7.85
N VAL A 5 -22.19 33.89 -8.77
CA VAL A 5 -21.09 33.02 -9.19
C VAL A 5 -20.00 33.83 -9.90
N ARG A 6 -20.36 34.82 -10.73
CA ARG A 6 -19.42 35.76 -11.36
C ARG A 6 -18.64 36.60 -10.36
N LEU A 7 -19.30 37.10 -9.30
CA LEU A 7 -18.64 37.89 -8.26
C LEU A 7 -17.63 37.04 -7.47
N ILE A 8 -17.92 35.76 -7.21
CA ILE A 8 -16.98 34.85 -6.56
C ILE A 8 -15.84 34.45 -7.51
N VAL A 9 -16.10 34.32 -8.82
CA VAL A 9 -15.10 34.04 -9.85
C VAL A 9 -14.13 35.21 -10.04
N ALA A 10 -14.60 36.45 -9.90
CA ALA A 10 -13.76 37.63 -10.03
C ALA A 10 -12.66 37.72 -8.96
N GLU A 11 -12.84 37.00 -7.85
CA GLU A 11 -11.88 36.88 -6.75
C GLU A 11 -10.93 35.67 -6.92
N LEU A 12 -11.11 34.84 -7.95
CA LEU A 12 -10.18 33.76 -8.29
C LEU A 12 -9.05 34.34 -9.17
N PRO A 13 -7.78 34.02 -8.90
CA PRO A 13 -6.68 34.51 -9.72
C PRO A 13 -6.85 34.05 -11.18
N GLU A 14 -6.51 34.92 -12.14
CA GLU A 14 -6.43 34.52 -13.55
C GLU A 14 -5.39 33.39 -13.69
N PRO A 15 -5.62 32.41 -14.58
CA PRO A 15 -4.71 31.28 -14.75
C PRO A 15 -3.37 31.77 -15.32
N GLU A 16 -2.42 32.08 -14.44
CA GLU A 16 -1.05 32.38 -14.86
C GLU A 16 -0.41 31.16 -15.53
N THR A 17 0.23 31.41 -16.67
CA THR A 17 0.82 30.42 -17.59
C THR A 17 2.21 29.92 -17.17
N SER A 18 2.72 30.30 -15.99
CA SER A 18 4.06 29.90 -15.53
C SER A 18 4.05 28.72 -14.55
N LEU A 19 4.93 27.76 -14.83
CA LEU A 19 5.11 26.44 -14.20
C LEU A 19 5.77 26.43 -12.79
N SER A 20 5.98 27.58 -12.15
CA SER A 20 6.50 27.62 -10.78
C SER A 20 5.34 27.79 -9.79
N SER A 21 5.13 26.81 -8.91
CA SER A 21 4.05 26.78 -7.92
C SER A 21 4.13 27.96 -6.93
N PRO A 22 3.21 28.94 -6.96
CA PRO A 22 3.01 29.82 -5.82
C PRO A 22 2.08 29.11 -4.85
N LEU A 23 2.39 29.18 -3.55
CA LEU A 23 1.42 28.87 -2.49
C LEU A 23 0.12 29.61 -2.78
N GLU A 24 -1.00 28.88 -2.78
CA GLU A 24 -2.32 29.42 -3.08
C GLU A 24 -2.66 30.57 -2.12
N SER A 25 -3.15 31.70 -2.65
CA SER A 25 -3.51 32.84 -1.80
C SER A 25 -4.66 32.44 -0.84
N PRO A 26 -4.65 32.93 0.42
CA PRO A 26 -5.73 32.64 1.38
C PRO A 26 -7.12 33.03 0.87
N MET A 27 -7.21 34.07 0.03
CA MET A 27 -8.47 34.51 -0.58
C MET A 27 -8.95 33.54 -1.67
N SER A 28 -8.04 32.91 -2.44
CA SER A 28 -8.38 31.87 -3.42
C SER A 28 -8.93 30.61 -2.73
N SER A 29 -8.29 30.20 -1.63
CA SER A 29 -8.76 29.07 -0.82
C SER A 29 -10.15 29.32 -0.23
N ALA A 30 -10.38 30.51 0.34
CA ALA A 30 -11.69 30.90 0.88
C ALA A 30 -12.79 30.97 -0.20
N ALA A 31 -12.46 31.49 -1.39
CA ALA A 31 -13.38 31.53 -2.53
C ALA A 31 -13.76 30.11 -3.01
N ARG A 32 -12.80 29.18 -3.07
CA ARG A 32 -13.05 27.77 -3.43
C ARG A 32 -13.87 27.04 -2.36
N HIS A 33 -13.61 27.26 -1.08
CA HIS A 33 -14.45 26.72 0.00
C HIS A 33 -15.88 27.28 -0.04
N THR A 34 -16.05 28.54 -0.42
CA THR A 34 -17.38 29.15 -0.60
C THR A 34 -18.11 28.54 -1.81
N LEU A 35 -17.41 28.31 -2.92
CA LEU A 35 -17.96 27.59 -4.08
C LEU A 35 -18.33 26.14 -3.72
N TYR A 36 -17.53 25.48 -2.89
CA TYR A 36 -17.81 24.15 -2.36
C TYR A 36 -19.08 24.12 -1.49
N ALA A 37 -19.21 25.05 -0.54
CA ALA A 37 -20.42 25.17 0.29
C ALA A 37 -21.67 25.49 -0.56
N LEU A 38 -21.53 26.29 -1.62
CA LEU A 38 -22.62 26.56 -2.55
C LEU A 38 -23.00 25.33 -3.40
N CYS A 39 -22.04 24.50 -3.80
CA CYS A 39 -22.31 23.23 -4.48
C CYS A 39 -23.10 22.25 -3.61
N GLN A 40 -22.87 22.24 -2.30
CA GLN A 40 -23.52 21.32 -1.36
C GLN A 40 -24.91 21.77 -0.90
N THR A 41 -25.18 23.08 -0.88
CA THR A 41 -26.40 23.64 -0.29
C THR A 41 -27.59 23.67 -1.26
N SER A 42 -27.37 23.65 -2.58
CA SER A 42 -28.48 23.64 -3.55
C SER A 42 -28.10 23.18 -4.95
N THR A 43 -28.95 22.31 -5.53
CA THR A 43 -28.79 21.75 -6.90
C THR A 43 -28.80 22.81 -8.00
N ARG A 44 -29.38 24.00 -7.74
CA ARG A 44 -29.39 25.13 -8.68
C ARG A 44 -28.04 25.82 -8.80
N PHE A 45 -27.17 25.71 -7.80
CA PHE A 45 -25.82 26.29 -7.79
C PHE A 45 -24.74 25.28 -8.23
N PHE A 46 -25.04 23.98 -8.15
CA PHE A 46 -24.09 22.92 -8.49
C PHE A 46 -23.50 23.07 -9.88
N HIS A 47 -24.33 23.17 -10.92
CA HIS A 47 -23.85 23.18 -12.30
C HIS A 47 -22.96 24.40 -12.66
N PRO A 48 -23.35 25.64 -12.31
CA PRO A 48 -22.49 26.81 -12.53
C PRO A 48 -21.20 26.78 -11.71
N ALA A 49 -21.27 26.44 -10.42
CA ALA A 49 -20.11 26.46 -9.52
C ALA A 49 -19.14 25.31 -9.81
N ALA A 50 -19.64 24.10 -10.07
CA ALA A 50 -18.81 22.97 -10.47
C ALA A 50 -18.07 23.26 -11.79
N ARG A 51 -18.75 23.82 -12.80
CA ARG A 51 -18.10 24.15 -14.10
C ARG A 51 -16.91 25.11 -13.93
N ILE A 52 -16.97 26.00 -12.96
CA ILE A 52 -15.88 26.93 -12.64
C ILE A 52 -14.77 26.25 -11.84
N LEU A 53 -15.11 25.44 -10.84
CA LEU A 53 -14.16 24.58 -10.12
C LEU A 53 -13.38 23.69 -11.12
N TRP A 54 -14.07 23.01 -12.04
CA TRP A 54 -13.47 22.19 -13.10
C TRP A 54 -12.48 22.93 -14.00
N ARG A 55 -12.61 24.25 -14.16
CA ARG A 55 -11.71 25.06 -14.99
C ARG A 55 -10.55 25.69 -14.23
N THR A 56 -10.63 25.75 -12.90
CA THR A 56 -9.73 26.54 -12.05
C THR A 56 -8.93 25.70 -11.07
N VAL A 57 -9.31 24.44 -10.87
CA VAL A 57 -8.65 23.50 -9.96
C VAL A 57 -7.48 22.83 -10.67
N LYS A 58 -6.27 22.98 -10.11
CA LYS A 58 -5.02 22.36 -10.60
C LYS A 58 -4.76 20.97 -10.01
N ASN A 59 -5.57 20.52 -9.04
CA ASN A 59 -5.42 19.23 -8.34
C ASN A 59 -6.79 18.51 -8.25
N ALA A 60 -6.88 17.28 -8.79
CA ALA A 60 -8.10 16.46 -8.85
C ALA A 60 -8.68 16.08 -7.48
N GLU A 61 -7.89 16.14 -6.40
CA GLU A 61 -8.27 15.71 -5.05
C GLU A 61 -9.44 16.53 -4.47
N LEU A 62 -9.48 17.85 -4.73
CA LEU A 62 -10.59 18.73 -4.34
C LEU A 62 -11.87 18.50 -5.16
N LEU A 63 -11.74 17.95 -6.37
CA LEU A 63 -12.88 17.55 -7.20
C LEU A 63 -13.47 16.22 -6.70
N LEU A 64 -12.63 15.31 -6.23
CA LEU A 64 -13.03 14.00 -5.69
C LEU A 64 -13.78 14.13 -4.35
N HIS A 65 -13.41 15.07 -3.47
CA HIS A 65 -14.17 15.33 -2.23
C HIS A 65 -15.63 15.82 -2.46
N VAL A 66 -15.95 16.34 -3.64
CA VAL A 66 -17.34 16.67 -4.05
C VAL A 66 -18.07 15.42 -4.57
N LEU A 67 -17.34 14.38 -4.95
CA LEU A 67 -17.84 13.11 -5.50
C LEU A 67 -18.11 12.05 -4.42
N TYR A 68 -17.37 12.04 -3.30
CA TYR A 68 -17.42 11.01 -2.27
C TYR A 68 -18.43 11.28 -1.14
N ALA A 69 -19.50 10.47 -1.10
CA ALA A 69 -20.24 10.15 0.12
C ALA A 69 -20.88 8.77 -0.07
N ASP A 70 -20.24 7.73 0.46
CA ASP A 70 -20.67 6.33 0.40
C ASP A 70 -21.93 6.10 1.24
N PHE A 71 -22.86 5.33 0.70
CA PHE A 71 -24.09 4.91 1.39
C PHE A 71 -24.56 3.57 0.82
N PRO A 72 -25.20 2.73 1.65
CA PRO A 72 -25.52 1.35 1.31
C PRO A 72 -26.49 1.22 0.12
N ASP A 73 -26.24 0.20 -0.68
CA ASP A 73 -27.11 -0.25 -1.77
C ASP A 73 -28.29 -1.04 -1.18
N GLY A 74 -29.50 -0.45 -1.18
CA GLY A 74 -30.71 -1.20 -0.85
C GLY A 74 -31.98 -0.35 -0.70
N PRO A 75 -33.09 -0.72 -1.35
CA PRO A 75 -34.38 -0.07 -1.15
C PRO A 75 -35.16 -0.80 -0.06
N LEU A 76 -35.07 -0.32 1.17
CA LEU A 76 -36.06 -0.61 2.22
C LEU A 76 -36.53 0.74 2.77
N GLU A 77 -37.73 1.14 2.35
CA GLU A 77 -38.44 2.35 2.80
C GLU A 77 -37.57 3.62 2.84
N MET A 78 -36.98 3.99 1.69
CA MET A 78 -36.24 5.23 1.58
C MET A 78 -37.18 6.43 1.76
N SER A 79 -36.84 7.28 2.72
CA SER A 79 -37.45 8.60 2.87
C SER A 79 -37.36 9.41 1.57
N PRO A 80 -38.23 10.41 1.35
CA PRO A 80 -38.14 11.27 0.17
C PRO A 80 -36.78 11.98 -0.01
N ALA A 81 -36.03 12.18 1.07
CA ALA A 81 -34.67 12.73 1.03
C ALA A 81 -33.67 11.69 0.47
N GLU A 82 -33.71 10.46 0.97
CA GLU A 82 -32.88 9.35 0.49
C GLU A 82 -33.18 9.02 -0.96
N ALA A 83 -34.46 9.02 -1.39
CA ALA A 83 -34.83 8.80 -2.78
C ALA A 83 -34.27 9.88 -3.73
N ARG A 84 -34.20 11.15 -3.30
CA ARG A 84 -33.56 12.22 -4.09
C ARG A 84 -32.05 12.03 -4.18
N LEU A 85 -31.41 11.66 -3.08
CA LEU A 85 -29.98 11.39 -3.03
C LEU A 85 -29.60 10.19 -3.90
N TRP A 86 -30.39 9.12 -3.85
CA TRP A 86 -30.23 7.94 -4.69
C TRP A 86 -30.35 8.26 -6.18
N ARG A 87 -31.37 9.03 -6.59
CA ARG A 87 -31.50 9.48 -8.00
C ARG A 87 -30.30 10.31 -8.44
N TYR A 88 -29.85 11.24 -7.59
CA TYR A 88 -28.66 12.04 -7.87
C TYR A 88 -27.42 11.16 -8.06
N ARG A 89 -27.25 10.10 -7.27
CA ARG A 89 -26.15 9.11 -7.45
C ARG A 89 -26.26 8.35 -8.75
N GLN A 90 -27.44 7.83 -9.09
CA GLN A 90 -27.65 7.11 -10.34
C GLN A 90 -27.36 8.00 -11.56
N GLU A 91 -27.78 9.27 -11.51
CA GLU A 91 -27.48 10.23 -12.57
C GLU A 91 -25.97 10.51 -12.68
N ARG A 92 -25.26 10.66 -11.55
CA ARG A 92 -23.79 10.81 -11.54
C ARG A 92 -23.10 9.57 -12.09
N ARG A 93 -23.47 8.38 -11.63
CA ARG A 93 -22.94 7.10 -12.11
C ARG A 93 -23.10 7.00 -13.62
N SER A 94 -24.31 7.24 -14.13
CA SER A 94 -24.60 7.25 -15.57
C SER A 94 -23.73 8.25 -16.34
N ARG A 95 -23.55 9.47 -15.83
CA ARG A 95 -22.69 10.49 -16.45
C ARG A 95 -21.21 10.06 -16.47
N CYS A 96 -20.70 9.55 -15.36
CA CYS A 96 -19.31 9.10 -15.28
C CYS A 96 -19.07 7.88 -16.19
N THR A 97 -19.97 6.89 -16.20
CA THR A 97 -19.90 5.74 -17.11
C THR A 97 -19.90 6.20 -18.57
N LYS A 98 -20.71 7.20 -18.92
CA LYS A 98 -20.72 7.79 -20.27
C LYS A 98 -19.37 8.45 -20.60
N LEU A 99 -18.82 9.25 -19.70
CA LEU A 99 -17.51 9.90 -19.89
C LEU A 99 -16.38 8.89 -20.06
N VAL A 100 -16.37 7.82 -19.25
CA VAL A 100 -15.39 6.73 -19.39
C VAL A 100 -15.51 6.03 -20.75
N SER A 101 -16.74 5.78 -21.21
CA SER A 101 -16.99 5.20 -22.53
C SER A 101 -16.51 6.13 -23.65
N GLU A 102 -16.81 7.43 -23.57
CA GLU A 102 -16.34 8.43 -24.53
C GLU A 102 -14.82 8.54 -24.55
N PHE A 103 -14.18 8.54 -23.38
CA PHE A 103 -12.73 8.56 -23.24
C PHE A 103 -12.09 7.29 -23.83
N ASN A 104 -12.66 6.11 -23.56
CA ASN A 104 -12.19 4.85 -24.16
C ASN A 104 -12.34 4.84 -25.69
N MET A 105 -13.40 5.43 -26.24
CA MET A 105 -13.54 5.60 -27.69
C MET A 105 -12.50 6.59 -28.25
N ALA A 106 -12.21 7.67 -27.52
CA ALA A 106 -11.20 8.65 -27.91
C ALA A 106 -9.78 8.07 -27.86
N SER A 107 -9.44 7.31 -26.82
CA SER A 107 -8.12 6.69 -26.66
C SER A 107 -7.86 5.64 -27.74
N ARG A 108 -8.89 4.89 -28.16
CA ARG A 108 -8.77 3.93 -29.27
C ARG A 108 -8.60 4.58 -30.64
N SER A 109 -9.13 5.79 -30.85
CA SER A 109 -9.06 6.47 -32.15
C SER A 109 -7.84 7.37 -32.31
N THR A 110 -7.22 7.78 -31.20
CA THR A 110 -6.10 8.73 -31.21
C THR A 110 -4.94 8.16 -30.40
N LYS A 111 -3.80 7.88 -31.06
CA LYS A 111 -2.57 7.50 -30.35
C LYS A 111 -2.08 8.70 -29.53
N MET A 112 -2.28 8.64 -28.22
CA MET A 112 -1.85 9.68 -27.30
C MET A 112 -0.41 9.40 -26.86
N ASN A 113 0.44 10.43 -26.91
CA ASN A 113 1.83 10.34 -26.46
C ASN A 113 1.93 10.80 -24.99
N LEU A 114 1.30 10.05 -24.09
CA LEU A 114 1.41 10.26 -22.64
C LEU A 114 2.46 9.33 -22.06
N LEU A 115 3.28 9.86 -21.14
CA LEU A 115 4.27 9.10 -20.38
C LEU A 115 3.69 8.60 -19.05
N GLU A 116 2.74 9.34 -18.48
CA GLU A 116 2.14 9.06 -17.18
C GLU A 116 0.62 9.17 -17.28
N LEU A 117 -0.08 8.25 -16.63
CA LEU A 117 -1.54 8.20 -16.60
C LEU A 117 -1.99 7.79 -15.20
N THR A 118 -2.66 8.72 -14.53
CA THR A 118 -3.40 8.44 -13.30
C THR A 118 -4.89 8.45 -13.62
N LEU A 119 -5.56 7.35 -13.29
CA LEU A 119 -6.99 7.22 -13.42
C LEU A 119 -7.59 6.89 -12.06
N ASP A 120 -8.21 7.89 -11.44
CA ASP A 120 -8.93 7.76 -10.18
C ASP A 120 -10.43 7.78 -10.45
N ILE A 121 -11.06 6.61 -10.42
CA ILE A 121 -12.46 6.42 -10.79
C ILE A 121 -13.14 5.63 -9.68
N PRO A 122 -14.30 6.09 -9.17
CA PRO A 122 -15.04 5.39 -8.12
C PRO A 122 -15.21 3.89 -8.41
N SER A 123 -15.02 3.04 -7.41
CA SER A 123 -15.09 1.57 -7.54
C SER A 123 -16.43 1.05 -8.08
N ILE A 124 -17.50 1.83 -7.99
CA ILE A 124 -18.80 1.46 -8.57
C ILE A 124 -18.84 1.53 -10.12
N ILE A 125 -17.81 2.12 -10.75
CA ILE A 125 -17.70 2.28 -12.19
C ILE A 125 -16.66 1.31 -12.72
N HIS A 126 -17.14 0.33 -13.49
CA HIS A 126 -16.28 -0.59 -14.21
C HIS A 126 -15.69 0.09 -15.43
N VAL A 127 -14.38 -0.01 -15.57
CA VAL A 127 -13.65 0.54 -16.70
C VAL A 127 -13.00 -0.61 -17.45
N PRO A 128 -13.19 -0.68 -18.78
CA PRO A 128 -12.55 -1.72 -19.56
C PRO A 128 -11.05 -1.45 -19.62
N SER A 129 -10.24 -2.47 -19.34
CA SER A 129 -8.77 -2.41 -19.40
C SER A 129 -8.24 -1.87 -20.74
N SER A 130 -8.98 -2.11 -21.83
CA SER A 130 -8.70 -1.59 -23.17
C SER A 130 -8.54 -0.06 -23.30
N ILE A 131 -8.96 0.70 -22.27
CA ILE A 131 -8.70 2.13 -22.16
C ILE A 131 -7.21 2.45 -22.30
N LEU A 132 -6.35 1.52 -21.84
CA LEU A 132 -4.90 1.66 -21.84
C LEU A 132 -4.31 1.62 -23.25
N ARG A 133 -4.89 0.89 -24.22
CA ARG A 133 -4.36 0.71 -25.60
C ARG A 133 -4.06 2.02 -26.34
N GLY A 134 -4.70 3.12 -25.97
CA GLY A 134 -4.49 4.43 -26.60
C GLY A 134 -3.13 5.08 -26.33
N PHE A 135 -2.35 4.55 -25.37
CA PHE A 135 -1.16 5.20 -24.82
C PHE A 135 0.13 4.41 -25.12
N GLY A 136 0.64 4.52 -26.34
CA GLY A 136 1.79 3.70 -26.79
C GLY A 136 3.14 4.00 -26.11
N ASN A 137 3.29 5.10 -25.38
CA ASN A 137 4.55 5.50 -24.72
C ASN A 137 4.42 5.57 -23.18
N LEU A 138 3.38 4.96 -22.63
CA LEU A 138 3.07 5.04 -21.21
C LEU A 138 4.09 4.27 -20.39
N ARG A 139 4.72 4.95 -19.42
CA ARG A 139 5.72 4.39 -18.50
C ARG A 139 5.21 4.26 -17.07
N HIS A 140 4.37 5.20 -16.64
CA HIS A 140 3.77 5.18 -15.31
C HIS A 140 2.25 5.09 -15.44
N VAL A 141 1.69 4.10 -14.75
CA VAL A 141 0.25 3.82 -14.73
C VAL A 141 -0.19 3.73 -13.28
N ASP A 142 -1.05 4.65 -12.83
CA ASP A 142 -1.74 4.59 -11.54
C ASP A 142 -3.24 4.43 -11.82
N VAL A 143 -3.77 3.24 -11.52
CA VAL A 143 -5.15 2.85 -11.84
C VAL A 143 -5.88 2.56 -10.54
N ARG A 144 -6.67 3.54 -10.10
CA ARG A 144 -7.47 3.47 -8.88
C ARG A 144 -8.93 3.25 -9.22
N MET A 145 -9.24 2.07 -9.76
CA MET A 145 -10.59 1.73 -10.22
C MET A 145 -10.77 0.22 -10.39
N VAL A 146 -12.00 -0.20 -10.68
CA VAL A 146 -12.31 -1.60 -11.02
C VAL A 146 -11.98 -1.89 -12.47
N ILE A 147 -10.94 -2.70 -12.68
CA ILE A 147 -10.55 -3.19 -14.00
C ILE A 147 -11.34 -4.45 -14.32
N THR A 148 -12.26 -4.38 -15.27
CA THR A 148 -13.07 -5.54 -15.68
C THR A 148 -12.71 -6.02 -17.08
N SER A 149 -12.79 -7.34 -17.28
CA SER A 149 -12.78 -7.91 -18.63
C SER A 149 -13.89 -7.32 -19.50
N PRO A 150 -13.62 -6.99 -20.78
CA PRO A 150 -14.62 -6.47 -21.70
C PRO A 150 -15.74 -7.49 -22.03
N HIS A 151 -15.63 -8.75 -21.61
CA HIS A 151 -16.50 -9.84 -22.06
C HIS A 151 -17.86 -9.98 -21.34
N LEU A 152 -18.11 -9.22 -20.26
CA LEU A 152 -19.36 -9.38 -19.48
C LEU A 152 -20.62 -8.83 -20.17
N GLY A 153 -20.52 -8.21 -21.35
CA GLY A 153 -21.68 -7.70 -22.08
C GLY A 153 -21.66 -8.04 -23.56
N ASN A 154 -22.34 -9.12 -23.97
CA ASN A 154 -22.88 -9.45 -25.31
C ASN A 154 -22.25 -8.73 -26.53
N SER A 155 -20.93 -8.74 -26.62
CA SER A 155 -20.20 -8.03 -27.67
C SER A 155 -19.95 -8.99 -28.82
N ILE A 156 -20.60 -8.69 -29.94
CA ILE A 156 -20.39 -9.27 -31.27
C ILE A 156 -18.88 -9.44 -31.51
N PRO A 157 -18.40 -10.62 -31.96
CA PRO A 157 -17.00 -10.84 -32.26
C PRO A 157 -16.58 -9.84 -33.35
N LEU A 158 -15.90 -8.77 -32.94
CA LEU A 158 -15.18 -7.89 -33.85
C LEU A 158 -13.97 -8.68 -34.31
N VAL A 159 -14.19 -9.43 -35.40
CA VAL A 159 -13.17 -10.03 -36.25
C VAL A 159 -12.34 -8.87 -36.83
N SER A 160 -11.34 -8.40 -36.08
CA SER A 160 -10.31 -7.53 -36.60
C SER A 160 -8.98 -8.25 -36.48
N GLU A 161 -8.62 -8.86 -37.60
CA GLU A 161 -7.35 -9.51 -37.88
C GLU A 161 -6.15 -8.60 -37.54
N HIS A 162 -5.24 -9.13 -36.72
CA HIS A 162 -3.79 -8.96 -36.84
C HIS A 162 -3.21 -7.53 -36.80
N SER A 163 -3.88 -6.54 -36.19
CA SER A 163 -3.16 -5.34 -35.77
C SER A 163 -2.17 -5.78 -34.68
N VAL A 164 -0.88 -5.75 -35.01
CA VAL A 164 0.23 -5.87 -34.05
C VAL A 164 -0.01 -4.77 -33.04
N LEU A 165 -0.65 -5.11 -31.92
CA LEU A 165 -0.96 -4.17 -30.86
C LEU A 165 0.39 -3.66 -30.35
N ASP A 166 0.60 -2.35 -30.44
CA ASP A 166 1.73 -1.69 -29.80
C ASP A 166 1.61 -1.97 -28.30
N VAL A 167 2.43 -2.90 -27.81
CA VAL A 167 2.38 -3.34 -26.43
C VAL A 167 2.95 -2.23 -25.54
N ILE A 168 2.21 -1.85 -24.51
CA ILE A 168 2.57 -0.76 -23.61
C ILE A 168 3.59 -1.25 -22.61
N HIS A 169 4.76 -0.61 -22.61
CA HIS A 169 5.87 -0.93 -21.72
C HIS A 169 5.82 -0.09 -20.43
N VAL A 170 5.20 -0.65 -19.40
CA VAL A 170 5.06 0.03 -18.11
C VAL A 170 6.31 -0.19 -17.25
N GLU A 171 6.86 0.88 -16.69
CA GLU A 171 7.98 0.88 -15.73
C GLU A 171 7.47 0.93 -14.28
N LYS A 172 6.36 1.62 -14.03
CA LYS A 172 5.72 1.72 -12.71
C LYS A 172 4.21 1.51 -12.82
N LEU A 173 3.68 0.59 -12.01
CA LEU A 173 2.26 0.25 -11.97
C LEU A 173 1.74 0.34 -10.53
N GLU A 174 0.80 1.25 -10.30
CA GLU A 174 0.04 1.35 -9.05
C GLU A 174 -1.42 0.95 -9.31
N LEU A 175 -1.97 0.08 -8.46
CA LEU A 175 -3.32 -0.46 -8.59
C LEU A 175 -4.09 -0.28 -7.28
N LEU A 176 -5.34 0.18 -7.39
CA LEU A 176 -6.35 -0.02 -6.34
C LEU A 176 -7.24 -1.20 -6.74
N TRP A 177 -7.00 -2.35 -6.12
CA TRP A 177 -7.73 -3.57 -6.31
C TRP A 177 -9.08 -3.57 -5.60
N THR A 178 -10.09 -4.10 -6.27
CA THR A 178 -11.46 -4.27 -5.75
C THR A 178 -11.97 -5.67 -6.05
N GLU A 179 -13.12 -6.08 -5.49
CA GLU A 179 -13.68 -7.41 -5.72
C GLU A 179 -13.94 -7.72 -7.20
N GLY A 180 -14.27 -6.70 -8.01
CA GLY A 180 -14.54 -6.85 -9.43
C GLY A 180 -13.31 -6.73 -10.35
N SER A 181 -12.10 -6.58 -9.78
CA SER A 181 -10.88 -6.40 -10.56
C SER A 181 -10.37 -7.73 -11.13
N ASP A 182 -9.86 -7.69 -12.36
CA ASP A 182 -9.43 -8.86 -13.14
C ASP A 182 -8.00 -8.66 -13.68
N ALA A 183 -7.04 -9.45 -13.20
CA ALA A 183 -5.63 -9.30 -13.59
C ALA A 183 -5.39 -9.74 -15.02
N GLN A 184 -6.12 -10.76 -15.47
CA GLN A 184 -6.02 -11.23 -16.84
C GLN A 184 -6.48 -10.15 -17.81
N ALA A 185 -7.61 -9.50 -17.54
CA ALA A 185 -8.09 -8.38 -18.34
C ALA A 185 -7.06 -7.25 -18.42
N LEU A 186 -6.33 -6.97 -17.33
CA LEU A 186 -5.25 -5.99 -17.34
C LEU A 186 -4.07 -6.45 -18.21
N LEU A 187 -3.63 -7.70 -18.05
CA LEU A 187 -2.47 -8.27 -18.75
C LEU A 187 -2.69 -8.52 -20.24
N GLU A 188 -3.94 -8.56 -20.70
CA GLU A 188 -4.27 -8.54 -22.13
C GLU A 188 -3.98 -7.19 -22.80
N GLU A 189 -3.74 -6.14 -22.00
CA GLU A 189 -3.65 -4.76 -22.45
C GLU A 189 -2.26 -4.13 -22.26
N ILE A 190 -1.51 -4.59 -21.26
CA ILE A 190 -0.18 -4.08 -20.93
C ILE A 190 0.83 -5.23 -20.79
N THR A 191 2.11 -4.94 -21.09
CA THR A 191 3.21 -5.85 -20.72
C THR A 191 3.93 -5.34 -19.48
N LEU A 192 4.23 -6.25 -18.56
CA LEU A 192 4.98 -5.97 -17.34
C LEU A 192 6.47 -6.34 -17.48
N GLU A 193 6.95 -6.62 -18.70
CA GLU A 193 8.35 -7.00 -18.96
C GLU A 193 9.37 -5.94 -18.56
N ASN A 194 8.98 -4.66 -18.54
CA ASN A 194 9.84 -3.54 -18.14
C ASN A 194 9.51 -2.98 -16.75
N LEU A 195 8.61 -3.64 -16.02
CA LEU A 195 8.13 -3.17 -14.73
C LEU A 195 9.25 -3.18 -13.67
N ARG A 196 9.47 -2.04 -13.02
CA ARG A 196 10.45 -1.84 -11.94
C ARG A 196 9.80 -1.66 -10.59
N GLU A 197 8.58 -1.14 -10.57
CA GLU A 197 7.82 -0.84 -9.36
C GLU A 197 6.38 -1.32 -9.53
N LEU A 198 5.91 -2.13 -8.58
CA LEU A 198 4.53 -2.61 -8.51
C LEU A 198 3.95 -2.24 -7.14
N ALA A 199 2.88 -1.45 -7.14
CA ALA A 199 2.09 -1.19 -5.94
C ALA A 199 0.65 -1.70 -6.14
N VAL A 200 0.13 -2.47 -5.20
CA VAL A 200 -1.25 -2.95 -5.20
C VAL A 200 -1.86 -2.71 -3.83
N THR A 201 -2.88 -1.86 -3.79
CA THR A 201 -3.67 -1.55 -2.59
C THR A 201 -5.06 -2.12 -2.75
N THR A 202 -5.73 -2.56 -1.69
CA THR A 202 -7.14 -3.01 -1.78
C THR A 202 -8.08 -1.96 -1.20
N ALA A 203 -9.21 -1.70 -1.88
CA ALA A 203 -10.22 -0.74 -1.40
C ALA A 203 -11.28 -1.39 -0.47
N GLU A 204 -11.53 -2.68 -0.69
CA GLU A 204 -12.58 -3.47 -0.03
C GLU A 204 -11.93 -4.67 0.67
N ASP A 205 -12.70 -5.42 1.48
CA ASP A 205 -12.23 -6.68 2.09
C ASP A 205 -11.89 -7.68 0.95
N PRO A 206 -10.61 -7.86 0.59
CA PRO A 206 -10.21 -8.68 -0.53
C PRO A 206 -10.44 -10.17 -0.23
N SER A 207 -10.91 -10.87 -1.25
CA SER A 207 -11.25 -12.28 -1.16
C SER A 207 -10.01 -13.18 -1.31
N VAL A 208 -10.19 -14.50 -1.26
CA VAL A 208 -9.13 -15.46 -1.64
C VAL A 208 -8.69 -15.26 -3.09
N GLN A 209 -9.61 -14.79 -3.95
CA GLN A 209 -9.31 -14.53 -5.36
C GLN A 209 -8.23 -13.45 -5.50
N PHE A 210 -8.22 -12.43 -4.65
CA PHE A 210 -7.18 -11.39 -4.69
C PHE A 210 -5.76 -11.96 -4.63
N LEU A 211 -5.49 -12.92 -3.75
CA LEU A 211 -4.16 -13.53 -3.66
C LEU A 211 -3.81 -14.34 -4.91
N HIS A 212 -4.80 -14.97 -5.54
CA HIS A 212 -4.62 -15.67 -6.81
C HIS A 212 -4.30 -14.70 -7.95
N GLU A 213 -5.05 -13.61 -8.06
CA GLU A 213 -4.83 -12.53 -9.05
C GLU A 213 -3.45 -11.87 -8.84
N LEU A 214 -3.05 -11.62 -7.59
CA LEU A 214 -1.71 -11.14 -7.26
C LEU A 214 -0.61 -12.11 -7.68
N GLY A 215 -0.78 -13.40 -7.41
CA GLY A 215 0.16 -14.43 -7.85
C GLY A 215 0.31 -14.45 -9.36
N PHE A 216 -0.81 -14.28 -10.08
CA PHE A 216 -0.84 -14.20 -11.53
C PHE A 216 -0.14 -12.94 -12.07
N LEU A 217 -0.41 -11.77 -11.49
CA LEU A 217 0.30 -10.53 -11.82
C LEU A 217 1.81 -10.67 -11.57
N ALA A 218 2.18 -11.16 -10.39
CA ALA A 218 3.55 -11.38 -9.97
C ALA A 218 4.32 -12.28 -10.93
N GLU A 219 3.69 -13.34 -11.46
CA GLU A 219 4.30 -14.24 -12.44
C GLU A 219 4.69 -13.52 -13.75
N LYS A 220 3.88 -12.54 -14.16
CA LYS A 220 4.10 -11.75 -15.39
C LYS A 220 5.03 -10.55 -15.21
N THR A 221 5.38 -10.19 -13.97
CA THR A 221 6.30 -9.07 -13.72
C THR A 221 7.71 -9.33 -14.24
N SER A 222 8.41 -8.24 -14.56
CA SER A 222 9.81 -8.25 -15.00
C SER A 222 10.76 -8.93 -14.01
N ILE A 223 11.84 -9.50 -14.54
CA ILE A 223 13.01 -9.91 -13.75
C ILE A 223 13.75 -8.71 -13.12
N ASN A 224 13.53 -7.50 -13.65
CA ASN A 224 14.16 -6.26 -13.19
C ASN A 224 13.31 -5.52 -12.15
N LEU A 225 12.30 -6.17 -11.58
CA LEU A 225 11.47 -5.60 -10.53
C LEU A 225 12.32 -5.28 -9.29
N THR A 226 12.21 -4.05 -8.79
CA THR A 226 13.02 -3.53 -7.68
C THR A 226 12.20 -3.16 -6.45
N VAL A 227 10.93 -2.82 -6.63
CA VAL A 227 10.01 -2.39 -5.57
C VAL A 227 8.69 -3.13 -5.70
N ILE A 228 8.20 -3.66 -4.58
CA ILE A 228 6.86 -4.23 -4.45
C ILE A 228 6.23 -3.69 -3.18
N ASP A 229 5.04 -3.10 -3.33
CA ASP A 229 4.20 -2.68 -2.22
C ASP A 229 2.80 -3.30 -2.38
N ILE A 230 2.46 -4.24 -1.51
CA ILE A 230 1.14 -4.90 -1.49
C ILE A 230 0.49 -4.58 -0.16
N LEU A 231 -0.63 -3.86 -0.20
CA LEU A 231 -1.35 -3.39 0.99
C LEU A 231 -2.81 -3.83 0.91
N SER A 232 -3.17 -4.77 1.76
CA SER A 232 -4.54 -5.21 2.00
C SER A 232 -4.91 -4.96 3.44
N VAL A 233 -5.73 -3.93 3.67
CA VAL A 233 -6.22 -3.57 5.00
C VAL A 233 -7.65 -4.09 5.15
N GLN A 234 -7.85 -5.09 6.00
CA GLN A 234 -9.15 -5.72 6.25
C GLN A 234 -9.64 -5.45 7.65
N SER A 235 -10.97 -5.35 7.79
CA SER A 235 -11.63 -5.34 9.09
C SER A 235 -12.09 -6.73 9.54
N ARG A 236 -12.18 -7.68 8.60
CA ARG A 236 -12.72 -9.03 8.82
C ARG A 236 -11.69 -10.09 8.50
N TRP A 237 -11.82 -11.22 9.17
CA TRP A 237 -10.92 -12.36 9.03
C TRP A 237 -11.34 -13.20 7.82
N VAL A 238 -10.45 -13.37 6.84
CA VAL A 238 -10.66 -14.30 5.72
C VAL A 238 -9.94 -15.60 6.07
N GLN A 239 -10.73 -16.63 6.41
CA GLN A 239 -10.17 -17.95 6.66
C GLN A 239 -9.73 -18.58 5.34
N ILE A 240 -8.44 -18.53 5.04
CA ILE A 240 -7.85 -19.31 3.96
C ILE A 240 -7.37 -20.64 4.52
N SER A 241 -7.78 -21.74 3.89
CA SER A 241 -7.25 -23.07 4.18
C SER A 241 -5.88 -23.27 3.50
N ASN A 242 -4.90 -23.80 4.22
CA ASN A 242 -3.60 -24.27 3.68
C ASN A 242 -2.66 -23.20 3.07
N THR A 243 -2.45 -22.07 3.72
CA THR A 243 -1.59 -21.00 3.20
C THR A 243 -0.16 -21.05 3.75
N ASN A 244 0.69 -21.79 3.04
CA ASN A 244 2.13 -21.57 3.11
C ASN A 244 2.42 -20.17 2.50
N PHE A 245 3.08 -19.29 3.25
CA PHE A 245 3.40 -17.94 2.76
C PHE A 245 4.29 -17.96 1.50
N LEU A 246 5.26 -18.87 1.43
CA LEU A 246 6.14 -18.98 0.27
C LEU A 246 5.41 -19.41 -1.01
N SER A 247 4.32 -20.17 -0.93
CA SER A 247 3.61 -20.56 -2.16
C SER A 247 2.98 -19.34 -2.83
N PHE A 248 2.54 -18.36 -2.04
CA PHE A 248 2.10 -17.06 -2.54
C PHE A 248 3.27 -16.23 -3.09
N LEU A 249 4.41 -16.21 -2.39
CA LEU A 249 5.59 -15.46 -2.84
C LEU A 249 6.35 -16.10 -4.00
N ASN A 250 6.12 -17.38 -4.33
CA ASN A 250 6.94 -18.12 -5.26
C ASN A 250 7.21 -17.39 -6.60
N PRO A 251 6.22 -16.73 -7.24
CA PRO A 251 6.50 -15.92 -8.42
C PRO A 251 7.52 -14.80 -8.16
N LEU A 252 7.48 -14.15 -6.99
CA LEU A 252 8.38 -13.06 -6.61
C LEU A 252 9.79 -13.53 -6.22
N LEU A 253 9.95 -14.76 -5.75
CA LEU A 253 11.26 -15.29 -5.33
C LEU A 253 12.29 -15.35 -6.47
N CYS A 254 11.86 -15.35 -7.74
CA CYS A 254 12.79 -15.31 -8.88
C CYS A 254 13.34 -13.90 -9.19
N ARG A 255 12.84 -12.83 -8.54
CA ARG A 255 13.18 -11.44 -8.84
C ARG A 255 14.34 -10.96 -7.97
N ARG A 256 15.56 -11.34 -8.35
CA ARG A 256 16.79 -11.14 -7.55
C ARG A 256 17.15 -9.68 -7.25
N HIS A 257 16.62 -8.74 -8.03
CA HIS A 257 16.89 -7.31 -7.90
C HIS A 257 15.91 -6.57 -6.98
N LEU A 258 15.02 -7.29 -6.28
CA LEU A 258 14.15 -6.68 -5.29
C LEU A 258 14.96 -6.04 -4.15
N ARG A 259 14.63 -4.79 -3.87
CA ARG A 259 15.29 -3.95 -2.86
C ARG A 259 14.32 -3.50 -1.77
N HIS A 260 13.07 -3.24 -2.15
CA HIS A 260 12.01 -2.81 -1.24
C HIS A 260 10.82 -3.75 -1.42
N VAL A 261 10.45 -4.44 -0.35
CA VAL A 261 9.33 -5.37 -0.35
C VAL A 261 8.47 -5.08 0.87
N THR A 262 7.30 -4.50 0.62
CA THR A 262 6.25 -4.28 1.61
C THR A 262 5.06 -5.16 1.26
N ILE A 263 4.68 -6.06 2.16
CA ILE A 263 3.51 -6.93 2.00
C ILE A 263 2.75 -6.92 3.31
N VAL A 264 1.70 -6.13 3.35
CA VAL A 264 0.78 -6.00 4.49
C VAL A 264 -0.54 -6.63 4.09
N LEU A 265 -0.84 -7.79 4.66
CA LEU A 265 -2.00 -8.62 4.33
C LEU A 265 -2.82 -8.84 5.60
N THR A 266 -3.32 -7.76 6.20
CA THR A 266 -4.17 -7.87 7.40
C THR A 266 -5.45 -8.65 7.09
N GLY A 267 -5.95 -9.43 8.05
CA GLY A 267 -7.09 -10.34 7.87
C GLY A 267 -6.75 -11.66 7.18
N TYR A 268 -5.55 -11.78 6.60
CA TYR A 268 -5.02 -13.04 6.07
C TYR A 268 -4.13 -13.74 7.08
N ARG A 269 -4.23 -15.07 7.10
CA ARG A 269 -3.44 -15.95 7.97
C ARG A 269 -2.49 -16.79 7.13
N PHE A 270 -1.23 -16.86 7.54
CA PHE A 270 -0.22 -17.71 6.90
C PHE A 270 0.57 -18.51 7.94
N THR A 271 1.13 -19.64 7.50
CA THR A 271 2.26 -20.24 8.22
C THR A 271 3.54 -19.55 7.74
N PHE A 272 4.36 -19.10 8.69
CA PHE A 272 5.63 -18.44 8.41
C PHE A 272 6.71 -19.03 9.32
N LEU A 273 7.60 -19.80 8.73
CA LEU A 273 8.65 -20.56 9.43
C LEU A 273 10.02 -19.87 9.26
N PRO A 274 11.01 -20.19 10.11
CA PRO A 274 12.39 -19.75 9.91
C PRO A 274 12.94 -20.02 8.50
N ASP A 275 12.64 -21.20 7.94
CA ASP A 275 13.06 -21.58 6.58
C ASP A 275 12.46 -20.66 5.50
N ASP A 276 11.25 -20.13 5.73
CA ASP A 276 10.60 -19.23 4.79
C ASP A 276 11.33 -17.89 4.73
N LEU A 277 11.75 -17.39 5.89
CA LEU A 277 12.52 -16.16 6.01
C LEU A 277 13.93 -16.31 5.40
N GLU A 278 14.57 -17.47 5.59
CA GLU A 278 15.85 -17.79 4.94
C GLU A 278 15.70 -17.87 3.41
N ALA A 279 14.60 -18.47 2.91
CA ALA A 279 14.32 -18.54 1.48
C ALA A 279 14.12 -17.15 0.86
N VAL A 280 13.40 -16.26 1.55
CA VAL A 280 13.23 -14.85 1.17
C VAL A 280 14.58 -14.14 1.08
N ALA A 281 15.41 -14.25 2.12
CA ALA A 281 16.72 -13.61 2.15
C ALA A 281 17.63 -14.08 1.00
N LYS A 282 17.64 -15.40 0.72
CA LYS A 282 18.42 -15.98 -0.40
C LYS A 282 17.90 -15.55 -1.76
N ALA A 283 16.59 -15.36 -1.90
CA ALA A 283 15.98 -14.92 -3.15
C ALA A 283 16.37 -13.48 -3.49
N TRP A 284 16.48 -12.61 -2.48
CA TRP A 284 16.66 -11.16 -2.64
C TRP A 284 17.92 -10.66 -1.90
N PRO A 285 19.13 -10.95 -2.40
CA PRO A 285 20.37 -10.56 -1.74
C PRO A 285 20.62 -9.03 -1.73
N GLU A 286 19.97 -8.27 -2.61
CA GLU A 286 20.05 -6.80 -2.67
C GLU A 286 19.03 -6.08 -1.76
N LEU A 287 18.28 -6.83 -0.94
CA LEU A 287 17.19 -6.30 -0.11
C LEU A 287 17.70 -5.24 0.86
N ARG A 288 16.99 -4.10 0.86
CA ARG A 288 17.21 -2.96 1.77
C ARG A 288 16.07 -2.83 2.76
N GLU A 289 14.85 -3.06 2.31
CA GLU A 289 13.66 -2.96 3.15
C GLU A 289 12.80 -4.20 2.95
N LEU A 290 12.53 -4.89 4.04
CA LEU A 290 11.59 -5.99 4.10
C LEU A 290 10.55 -5.67 5.17
N SER A 291 9.30 -5.58 4.76
CA SER A 291 8.18 -5.38 5.68
C SER A 291 7.07 -6.37 5.35
N LEU A 292 6.95 -7.41 6.17
CA LEU A 292 5.93 -8.43 6.06
C LEU A 292 5.03 -8.37 7.28
N SER A 293 3.73 -8.10 7.07
CA SER A 293 2.74 -8.03 8.15
C SER A 293 1.49 -8.80 7.77
N PHE A 294 1.13 -9.78 8.61
CA PHE A 294 -0.05 -10.65 8.46
C PHE A 294 -0.19 -11.53 9.69
N GLU A 295 -1.33 -12.19 9.84
CA GLU A 295 -1.55 -13.03 10.99
C GLU A 295 -0.89 -14.39 10.86
N LEU A 296 -0.37 -14.89 11.96
CA LEU A 296 0.26 -16.20 12.01
C LEU A 296 -0.76 -17.29 12.35
N LEU A 297 -0.74 -18.37 11.58
CA LEU A 297 -1.48 -19.60 11.91
C LEU A 297 -0.87 -20.34 13.11
N ARG A 298 0.44 -20.17 13.31
CA ARG A 298 1.24 -20.89 14.30
C ARG A 298 2.17 -19.91 15.01
N TYR A 299 2.07 -19.88 16.34
CA TYR A 299 2.92 -19.06 17.21
C TYR A 299 3.97 -19.90 17.95
N ASP A 300 3.94 -21.22 17.79
CA ASP A 300 4.85 -22.16 18.44
C ASP A 300 6.20 -22.26 17.74
N ILE A 301 6.28 -21.88 16.46
CA ILE A 301 7.50 -21.88 15.66
C ILE A 301 7.62 -20.52 14.98
N LEU A 302 8.39 -19.61 15.59
CA LEU A 302 8.70 -18.29 15.05
C LEU A 302 10.19 -18.22 14.68
N PRO A 303 10.58 -17.34 13.74
CA PRO A 303 11.96 -16.92 13.57
C PRO A 303 12.60 -16.55 14.91
N ASN A 304 13.77 -17.12 15.18
CA ASN A 304 14.53 -16.91 16.39
C ASN A 304 15.46 -15.70 16.22
N LEU A 305 15.36 -14.75 17.15
CA LEU A 305 16.21 -13.56 17.20
C LEU A 305 17.71 -13.90 17.20
N GLN A 306 18.10 -14.99 17.87
CA GLN A 306 19.48 -15.40 18.03
C GLN A 306 20.10 -16.00 16.77
N ASP A 307 19.33 -16.78 16.03
CA ASP A 307 19.85 -17.62 14.95
C ASP A 307 19.48 -17.10 13.56
N ASP A 308 18.25 -16.64 13.38
CA ASP A 308 17.71 -16.35 12.05
C ASP A 308 18.04 -14.92 11.61
N ILE A 309 17.94 -13.95 12.52
CA ILE A 309 18.23 -12.55 12.21
C ILE A 309 19.67 -12.33 11.71
N PRO A 310 20.71 -12.85 12.38
CA PRO A 310 22.07 -12.70 11.88
C PRO A 310 22.29 -13.38 10.52
N ARG A 311 21.63 -14.51 10.25
CA ARG A 311 21.70 -15.20 8.94
C ARG A 311 21.11 -14.36 7.83
N ILE A 312 19.98 -13.70 8.08
CA ILE A 312 19.35 -12.79 7.11
C ILE A 312 20.25 -11.60 6.84
N VAL A 313 20.75 -10.94 7.89
CA VAL A 313 21.64 -9.79 7.76
C VAL A 313 22.94 -10.16 7.04
N HIS A 314 23.45 -11.37 7.24
CA HIS A 314 24.60 -11.87 6.50
C HIS A 314 24.28 -12.09 5.01
N THR A 315 23.09 -12.59 4.70
CA THR A 315 22.63 -12.86 3.31
C THR A 315 22.26 -11.57 2.57
N CYS A 316 21.68 -10.61 3.27
CA CYS A 316 21.21 -9.32 2.78
C CYS A 316 22.00 -8.19 3.50
N PRO A 317 23.28 -7.96 3.15
CA PRO A 317 24.14 -7.02 3.87
C PRO A 317 23.71 -5.55 3.71
N LEU A 318 22.84 -5.26 2.74
CA LEU A 318 22.28 -3.92 2.50
C LEU A 318 20.97 -3.68 3.26
N LEU A 319 20.50 -4.64 4.07
CA LEU A 319 19.23 -4.54 4.78
C LEU A 319 19.30 -3.42 5.84
N GLU A 320 18.42 -2.44 5.70
CA GLU A 320 18.27 -1.27 6.56
C GLU A 320 17.01 -1.38 7.44
N LEU A 321 15.91 -1.93 6.89
CA LEU A 321 14.65 -2.14 7.60
C LEU A 321 14.22 -3.60 7.51
N LEU A 322 13.94 -4.20 8.67
CA LEU A 322 13.38 -5.54 8.79
C LEU A 322 12.14 -5.52 9.68
N HIS A 323 10.98 -5.78 9.08
CA HIS A 323 9.73 -6.04 9.76
C HIS A 323 9.20 -7.40 9.31
N ILE A 324 8.94 -8.30 10.28
CA ILE A 324 8.44 -9.66 10.03
C ILE A 324 7.21 -9.96 10.87
N PRO A 325 6.34 -10.89 10.49
CA PRO A 325 5.06 -11.09 11.17
C PRO A 325 5.21 -11.60 12.61
N GLY A 326 6.30 -12.29 12.90
CA GLY A 326 6.61 -12.69 14.26
C GLY A 326 8.06 -13.03 14.48
N ILE A 327 8.52 -12.81 15.70
CA ILE A 327 9.86 -13.15 16.15
C ILE A 327 9.82 -13.68 17.59
N ALA A 328 10.73 -14.58 17.92
CA ALA A 328 10.89 -15.09 19.28
C ALA A 328 12.34 -14.98 19.77
N ALA A 329 12.48 -14.74 21.07
CA ALA A 329 13.72 -14.95 21.80
C ALA A 329 13.45 -16.01 22.88
N TYR A 330 13.64 -17.28 22.53
CA TYR A 330 13.37 -18.41 23.42
C TYR A 330 14.41 -18.50 24.55
N PRO A 331 14.04 -19.08 25.71
CA PRO A 331 14.97 -19.29 26.81
C PRO A 331 16.10 -20.23 26.38
N GLY A 332 17.32 -19.93 26.84
CA GLY A 332 18.50 -20.76 26.63
C GLY A 332 19.37 -20.74 27.88
N SER A 333 20.35 -21.64 27.93
CA SER A 333 21.35 -21.65 28.99
C SER A 333 22.33 -20.48 28.79
N GLY A 334 22.25 -19.45 29.63
CA GLY A 334 23.21 -18.34 29.66
C GLY A 334 22.72 -17.06 28.98
N THR A 335 23.64 -16.09 28.89
CA THR A 335 23.41 -14.77 28.28
C THR A 335 23.07 -14.91 26.81
N LEU A 336 22.18 -14.06 26.29
CA LEU A 336 21.93 -13.98 24.85
C LEU A 336 23.20 -13.46 24.16
N ALA A 337 23.75 -14.25 23.24
CA ALA A 337 24.90 -13.86 22.44
C ALA A 337 24.50 -13.89 20.97
N LEU A 338 24.59 -12.74 20.32
CA LEU A 338 24.43 -12.58 18.88
C LEU A 338 25.82 -12.49 18.24
N PRO A 339 26.05 -13.07 17.05
CA PRO A 339 27.31 -12.88 16.34
C PRO A 339 27.46 -11.41 15.91
N PHE A 340 28.67 -10.88 16.04
CA PHE A 340 28.96 -9.50 15.70
C PHE A 340 28.87 -9.25 14.18
N CYS A 341 27.96 -8.39 13.74
CA CYS A 341 27.68 -8.11 12.33
C CYS A 341 28.15 -6.71 11.91
N HIS A 342 29.47 -6.48 11.90
CA HIS A 342 30.08 -5.17 11.59
C HIS A 342 29.73 -4.56 10.21
N THR A 343 29.28 -5.38 9.25
CA THR A 343 28.86 -4.91 7.93
C THR A 343 27.36 -4.62 7.84
N SER A 344 26.60 -4.91 8.89
CA SER A 344 25.16 -4.71 8.90
C SER A 344 24.82 -3.22 8.81
N ARG A 345 23.86 -2.91 7.93
CA ARG A 345 23.24 -1.59 7.83
C ARG A 345 21.87 -1.54 8.51
N LEU A 346 21.54 -2.56 9.30
CA LEU A 346 20.23 -2.68 9.90
C LEU A 346 20.00 -1.55 10.90
N ARG A 347 19.01 -0.72 10.62
CA ARG A 347 18.65 0.49 11.38
C ARG A 347 17.32 0.34 12.11
N HIS A 348 16.41 -0.45 11.56
CA HIS A 348 15.10 -0.71 12.11
C HIS A 348 14.78 -2.21 12.10
N MET A 349 14.39 -2.73 13.26
CA MET A 349 13.82 -4.07 13.40
C MET A 349 12.48 -4.02 14.13
N SER A 350 11.46 -4.69 13.61
CA SER A 350 10.16 -4.81 14.28
C SER A 350 9.42 -6.09 13.88
N SER A 351 8.32 -6.38 14.57
CA SER A 351 7.42 -7.48 14.22
C SER A 351 6.01 -7.22 14.69
N ASP A 352 5.00 -7.84 14.06
CA ASP A 352 3.61 -7.79 14.57
C ASP A 352 3.47 -8.53 15.92
N VAL A 353 4.25 -9.61 16.11
CA VAL A 353 4.23 -10.41 17.34
C VAL A 353 5.64 -10.71 17.83
N ALA A 354 5.97 -10.26 19.04
CA ALA A 354 7.24 -10.55 19.69
C ALA A 354 7.05 -11.46 20.92
N ILE A 355 7.64 -12.65 20.90
CA ILE A 355 7.70 -13.57 22.06
C ILE A 355 9.10 -13.49 22.68
N LEU A 356 9.28 -12.55 23.59
CA LEU A 356 10.57 -12.31 24.25
C LEU A 356 10.62 -12.98 25.62
N GLN A 357 11.01 -14.27 25.65
CA GLN A 357 11.11 -15.08 26.88
C GLN A 357 12.49 -15.01 27.54
N ARG A 358 13.27 -13.99 27.20
CA ARG A 358 14.56 -13.67 27.83
C ARG A 358 14.48 -12.33 28.54
N ASN A 359 15.51 -12.07 29.33
CA ASN A 359 15.67 -10.76 29.93
C ASN A 359 15.78 -9.67 28.84
N LEU A 360 14.97 -8.62 28.96
CA LEU A 360 14.92 -7.55 27.96
C LEU A 360 16.22 -6.75 27.90
N LEU A 361 16.93 -6.61 29.03
CA LEU A 361 18.25 -5.98 29.08
C LEU A 361 19.28 -6.82 28.35
N ASP A 362 19.28 -8.14 28.53
CA ASP A 362 20.18 -9.05 27.79
C ASP A 362 19.92 -8.96 26.28
N ILE A 363 18.64 -8.87 25.87
CA ILE A 363 18.25 -8.67 24.47
C ILE A 363 18.81 -7.34 23.95
N ALA A 364 18.60 -6.24 24.69
CA ALA A 364 19.07 -4.92 24.29
C ALA A 364 20.60 -4.85 24.15
N PHE A 365 21.35 -5.43 25.11
CA PHE A 365 22.81 -5.54 25.03
C PHE A 365 23.27 -6.34 23.82
N ALA A 366 22.69 -7.53 23.61
CA ALA A 366 23.09 -8.38 22.50
C ALA A 366 22.82 -7.71 21.15
N LEU A 367 21.68 -7.01 21.02
CA LEU A 367 21.32 -6.25 19.82
C LEU A 367 22.26 -5.06 19.58
N GLN A 368 22.60 -4.30 20.63
CA GLN A 368 23.54 -3.19 20.54
C GLN A 368 24.91 -3.65 20.06
N ASP A 369 25.41 -4.76 20.61
CA ASP A 369 26.70 -5.34 20.25
C ASP A 369 26.66 -5.85 18.80
N ALA A 370 25.68 -6.67 18.44
CA ALA A 370 25.63 -7.26 17.10
C ALA A 370 25.32 -6.29 15.96
N PHE A 371 24.49 -5.26 16.21
CA PHE A 371 24.01 -4.32 15.20
C PHE A 371 24.24 -2.85 15.61
N PRO A 372 25.46 -2.31 15.42
CA PRO A 372 25.80 -0.96 15.87
C PRO A 372 24.93 0.15 15.28
N GLU A 373 24.46 0.00 14.02
CA GLU A 373 23.58 0.97 13.34
C GLU A 373 22.10 0.88 13.76
N LEU A 374 21.69 -0.11 14.57
CA LEU A 374 20.29 -0.34 14.92
C LEU A 374 19.74 0.78 15.82
N THR A 375 18.97 1.71 15.25
CA THR A 375 18.44 2.87 15.98
C THR A 375 17.02 2.71 16.44
N GLN A 376 16.23 1.84 15.80
CA GLN A 376 14.80 1.69 16.04
C GLN A 376 14.40 0.23 16.26
N LEU A 377 13.56 0.01 17.27
CA LEU A 377 12.95 -1.27 17.59
C LEU A 377 11.44 -1.10 17.76
N GLY A 378 10.65 -1.96 17.12
CA GLY A 378 9.19 -1.85 17.13
C GLY A 378 8.64 -0.74 16.21
N SER A 379 7.33 -0.80 15.98
CA SER A 379 6.61 0.29 15.30
C SER A 379 6.41 1.45 16.29
N PRO A 380 6.65 2.71 15.87
CA PRO A 380 6.52 3.88 16.75
C PRO A 380 5.08 4.08 17.26
N ASP A 381 4.11 3.53 16.54
CA ASP A 381 2.68 3.63 16.85
C ASP A 381 2.13 2.35 17.51
N SER A 382 2.98 1.37 17.82
CA SER A 382 2.53 0.11 18.43
C SER A 382 2.44 0.20 19.95
N ASP A 383 1.31 -0.26 20.49
CA ASP A 383 1.09 -0.47 21.93
C ASP A 383 1.85 -1.71 22.48
N GLU A 384 2.72 -2.35 21.68
CA GLU A 384 3.50 -3.51 22.12
C GLU A 384 4.54 -3.13 23.17
N VAL A 385 4.16 -3.36 24.42
CA VAL A 385 4.97 -3.11 25.62
C VAL A 385 6.40 -3.68 25.50
N HIS A 386 6.56 -4.88 24.93
CA HIS A 386 7.85 -5.54 24.84
C HIS A 386 8.83 -4.81 23.93
N TRP A 387 8.42 -4.42 22.71
CA TRP A 387 9.31 -3.69 21.81
C TRP A 387 9.66 -2.31 22.34
N ASN A 388 8.67 -1.59 22.89
CA ASN A 388 8.89 -0.27 23.45
C ASN A 388 9.88 -0.31 24.62
N GLU A 389 9.82 -1.34 25.47
CA GLU A 389 10.76 -1.51 26.57
C GLU A 389 12.17 -1.88 26.09
N VAL A 390 12.32 -2.83 25.15
CA VAL A 390 13.64 -3.15 24.58
C VAL A 390 14.23 -1.95 23.83
N HIS A 391 13.39 -1.18 23.12
CA HIS A 391 13.80 0.05 22.44
C HIS A 391 14.35 1.09 23.42
N ALA A 392 13.63 1.34 24.52
CA ALA A 392 14.06 2.27 25.56
C ALA A 392 15.40 1.86 26.19
N LEU A 393 15.58 0.56 26.46
CA LEU A 393 16.86 0.02 26.97
C LEU A 393 18.00 0.15 25.96
N LEU A 394 17.75 -0.20 24.69
CA LEU A 394 18.74 -0.04 23.62
C LEU A 394 19.18 1.43 23.49
N TRP A 395 18.21 2.35 23.53
CA TRP A 395 18.48 3.78 23.48
C TRP A 395 19.31 4.25 24.69
N ALA A 396 18.95 3.83 25.90
CA ALA A 396 19.69 4.17 27.11
C ALA A 396 21.13 3.64 27.07
N LEU A 397 21.32 2.40 26.62
CA LEU A 397 22.64 1.80 26.45
C LEU A 397 23.51 2.56 25.44
N LYS A 398 22.93 3.06 24.34
CA LYS A 398 23.67 3.86 23.34
C LYS A 398 24.04 5.25 23.84
N ASN A 399 23.20 5.86 24.67
CA ASN A 399 23.40 7.23 25.16
C ASN A 399 24.10 7.29 26.52
N GLY A 400 24.38 6.14 27.16
CA GLY A 400 24.96 6.10 28.50
C GLY A 400 23.98 6.57 29.59
N ASP A 401 22.68 6.36 29.39
CA ASP A 401 21.64 6.66 30.39
C ASP A 401 21.58 5.56 31.45
N TYR A 402 22.53 5.63 32.39
CA TYR A 402 22.65 4.67 33.48
C TYR A 402 21.48 4.72 34.46
N GLU A 403 20.73 5.83 34.52
CA GLU A 403 19.57 5.96 35.42
C GLU A 403 18.45 5.04 34.97
N LEU A 404 18.07 5.09 33.68
CA LEU A 404 17.05 4.21 33.12
C LEU A 404 17.45 2.73 33.24
N ILE A 405 18.72 2.41 32.95
CA ILE A 405 19.23 1.04 33.05
C ILE A 405 19.15 0.53 34.50
N LEU A 406 19.56 1.36 35.47
CA LEU A 406 19.50 0.99 36.89
C LEU A 406 18.05 0.85 37.37
N GLU A 407 17.15 1.73 36.94
CA GLU A 407 15.73 1.63 37.28
C GLU A 407 15.14 0.30 36.80
N HIS A 408 15.41 -0.08 35.54
CA HIS A 408 14.96 -1.35 34.99
C HIS A 408 15.55 -2.54 35.75
N LEU A 409 16.86 -2.53 36.05
CA LEU A 409 17.51 -3.57 36.86
C LEU A 409 16.86 -3.73 38.24
N LEU A 410 16.64 -2.61 38.95
CA LEU A 410 16.01 -2.61 40.28
C LEU A 410 14.57 -3.12 40.23
N ARG A 411 13.80 -2.78 39.18
CA ARG A 411 12.43 -3.26 38.97
C ARG A 411 12.38 -4.78 38.89
N TYR A 412 13.29 -5.39 38.14
CA TYR A 412 13.35 -6.84 37.95
C TYR A 412 13.98 -7.59 39.14
N LEU A 413 14.97 -6.99 39.81
CA LEU A 413 15.52 -7.53 41.08
C LEU A 413 14.42 -7.63 42.14
N ARG A 414 13.60 -6.59 42.29
CA ARG A 414 12.46 -6.58 43.22
C ARG A 414 11.38 -7.60 42.87
N ALA A 415 11.21 -7.90 41.58
CA ALA A 415 10.28 -8.92 41.12
C ALA A 415 10.82 -10.35 41.28
N GLY A 416 12.06 -10.53 41.77
CA GLY A 416 12.69 -11.85 41.92
C GLY A 416 13.04 -12.52 40.59
N VAL A 417 13.12 -11.75 39.50
CA VAL A 417 13.42 -12.29 38.16
C VAL A 417 14.91 -12.54 37.99
N TYR A 418 15.76 -11.77 38.68
CA TYR A 418 17.19 -12.05 38.78
C TYR A 418 17.46 -12.80 40.09
N VAL A 419 17.98 -14.02 39.99
CA VAL A 419 18.49 -14.77 41.14
C VAL A 419 19.92 -14.32 41.39
N GLU A 420 20.29 -14.10 42.66
CA GLU A 420 21.68 -13.83 43.05
C GLU A 420 22.60 -14.92 42.47
N LEU A 421 23.62 -14.51 41.71
CA LEU A 421 24.71 -15.41 41.34
C LEU A 421 25.49 -15.77 42.63
N PRO A 422 25.84 -17.05 42.84
CA PRO A 422 26.49 -17.54 44.06
C PRO A 422 27.89 -16.96 44.29
#